data_AF-A0A641RWE9-F1
#
_entry.id   AF-A0A641RWE9-F1
#
_cell.length_a   1.000
_cell.length_b   1.000
_cell.length_c   1.000
_cell.angle_alpha   90.00
_cell.angle_beta   90.00
_cell.angle_gamma   90.00
#
_symmetry.space_group_name_H-M   'P 1'
#
loop_
_entity.id
_entity.type
_entity.pdbx_description
1 polymer ?
#
loop_
_entity_poly.entity_id
_entity_poly.type
_entity_poly.pdbx_seq_one_letter_code
_entity_poly.pdbx_strand_id
1 'polypeptide(L)'
;RISELLDLKPHDINVSRSLIRVRQGKGRKDRYTLLSKPLVRKLTEYAKLYKPQEWLFERYKGEPFTESIVSKKLKEAAKEAGITKRVYPHLLRHSFATHLIEQGTDLKIVKELLGHNQLKTTEMYVHIADTFKSSIRTPLDDILEGDNEIVK
;
A
#
# COMPACT_ATOMS: atom_id res chain seq x y z
N ARG A 1 -1.73 2.01 -7.53
CA ARG A 1 -1.33 1.65 -8.92
C ARG A 1 -0.52 2.80 -9.48
N ILE A 2 0.16 2.65 -10.63
CA ILE A 2 0.94 3.75 -11.19
C ILE A 2 0.06 4.90 -11.69
N SER A 3 -1.02 4.62 -12.43
CA SER A 3 -1.98 5.65 -12.84
C SER A 3 -2.53 6.43 -11.64
N GLU A 4 -2.99 5.71 -10.62
CA GLU A 4 -3.48 6.31 -9.36
C GLU A 4 -2.43 7.19 -8.65
N LEU A 5 -1.13 6.86 -8.75
CA LEU A 5 -0.04 7.67 -8.19
C LEU A 5 0.14 8.96 -8.99
N LEU A 6 0.07 8.87 -10.31
CA LEU A 6 0.23 10.02 -11.21
C LEU A 6 -0.95 11.00 -11.12
N ASP A 7 -2.14 10.50 -10.75
CA ASP A 7 -3.36 11.31 -10.59
C ASP A 7 -3.53 11.94 -9.19
N LEU A 8 -2.60 11.69 -8.26
CA LEU A 8 -2.67 12.27 -6.91
C LEU A 8 -2.53 13.79 -6.97
N LYS A 9 -3.29 14.49 -6.12
CA LYS A 9 -3.14 15.93 -5.88
C LYS A 9 -2.57 16.22 -4.49
N PRO A 10 -1.99 17.41 -4.27
CA PRO A 10 -1.48 17.78 -2.95
C PRO A 10 -2.51 17.65 -1.81
N HIS A 11 -3.78 17.97 -2.08
CA HIS A 11 -4.87 17.89 -1.10
C HIS A 11 -5.39 16.46 -0.86
N ASP A 12 -4.94 15.46 -1.62
CA ASP A 12 -5.32 14.06 -1.38
C ASP A 12 -4.61 13.46 -0.16
N ILE A 13 -3.57 14.12 0.36
CA ILE A 13 -2.83 13.68 1.55
C ILE A 13 -3.51 14.19 2.82
N ASN A 14 -4.02 13.27 3.64
CA ASN A 14 -4.47 13.57 4.99
C ASN A 14 -3.36 13.30 6.00
N VAL A 15 -2.60 14.35 6.34
CA VAL A 15 -1.49 14.30 7.29
C VAL A 15 -1.94 13.84 8.68
N SER A 16 -3.06 14.36 9.18
CA SER A 16 -3.55 14.08 10.54
C SER A 16 -3.92 12.60 10.75
N ARG A 17 -4.49 11.97 9.73
CA ARG A 17 -4.93 10.57 9.79
C ARG A 17 -3.94 9.59 9.18
N SER A 18 -2.83 10.07 8.61
CA SER A 18 -1.88 9.25 7.84
C SER A 18 -2.57 8.43 6.75
N LEU A 19 -3.47 9.07 6.01
CA LEU A 19 -4.23 8.48 4.92
C LEU A 19 -3.99 9.25 3.63
N ILE A 20 -4.10 8.55 2.51
CA ILE A 20 -4.16 9.17 1.18
C ILE A 20 -5.44 8.80 0.47
N ARG A 21 -6.09 9.79 -0.11
CA ARG A 21 -7.29 9.63 -0.92
C ARG A 21 -6.88 9.27 -2.34
N VAL A 22 -7.30 8.10 -2.80
CA VAL A 22 -7.16 7.70 -4.20
C VAL A 22 -8.49 7.98 -4.90
N ARG A 23 -8.50 9.02 -5.73
CA ARG A 23 -9.69 9.47 -6.47
C ARG A 23 -9.99 8.53 -7.63
N GLN A 24 -11.27 8.23 -7.84
CA GLN A 24 -11.76 7.45 -8.98
C GLN A 24 -10.94 6.18 -9.28
N GLY A 25 -10.71 5.34 -8.25
CA GLY A 25 -10.08 4.03 -8.45
C GLY A 25 -10.92 3.10 -9.34
N LYS A 26 -10.55 1.82 -9.42
CA LYS A 26 -11.34 0.79 -10.13
C LYS A 26 -12.80 0.87 -9.68
N GLY A 27 -13.73 1.17 -10.59
CA GLY A 27 -15.17 1.31 -10.31
C GLY A 27 -15.66 2.72 -9.96
N ARG A 28 -14.87 3.78 -10.20
CA ARG A 28 -15.24 5.19 -9.98
C ARG A 28 -15.62 5.54 -8.54
N LYS A 29 -15.12 4.76 -7.58
CA LYS A 29 -15.25 5.06 -6.15
C LYS A 29 -13.92 5.55 -5.61
N ASP A 30 -14.00 6.58 -4.79
CA ASP A 30 -12.87 7.04 -4.01
C ASP A 30 -12.60 6.02 -2.90
N ARG A 31 -11.32 5.89 -2.54
CA ARG A 31 -10.91 5.10 -1.38
C ARG A 31 -9.80 5.80 -0.63
N TYR A 32 -9.64 5.43 0.63
CA TYR A 32 -8.47 5.82 1.41
C TYR A 32 -7.53 4.63 1.52
N THR A 33 -6.23 4.87 1.40
CA THR A 33 -5.20 3.89 1.71
C THR A 33 -4.22 4.47 2.74
N LEU A 34 -3.51 3.56 3.41
CA LEU A 34 -2.58 3.89 4.48
C LEU A 34 -1.35 4.63 3.94
N LEU A 35 -0.86 5.59 4.73
CA LEU A 35 0.50 6.15 4.63
C LEU A 35 1.23 5.87 5.94
N SER A 36 2.50 5.50 5.85
CA SER A 36 3.33 5.40 7.06
C SER A 36 3.70 6.79 7.56
N LYS A 37 3.82 6.96 8.89
CA LYS A 37 4.23 8.24 9.50
C LYS A 37 5.54 8.81 8.90
N PRO A 38 6.59 8.00 8.62
CA PRO A 38 7.80 8.50 7.96
C PRO A 38 7.53 9.03 6.55
N LEU A 39 6.64 8.38 5.79
CA LEU A 39 6.29 8.83 4.44
C LEU A 39 5.49 10.14 4.48
N VAL A 40 4.58 10.30 5.45
CA VAL A 40 3.87 11.57 5.65
C VAL A 40 4.84 12.73 5.88
N ARG A 41 5.89 12.53 6.68
CA ARG A 41 6.94 13.54 6.91
C ARG A 41 7.66 13.90 5.61
N LYS A 42 8.12 12.89 4.86
CA LYS A 42 8.80 13.09 3.56
C LYS A 42 7.91 13.80 2.54
N LEU A 43 6.63 13.45 2.46
CA LEU A 43 5.69 14.10 1.54
C LEU A 43 5.39 15.54 1.96
N THR A 44 5.38 15.82 3.27
CA THR A 44 5.21 17.19 3.80
C THR A 44 6.42 18.05 3.45
N GLU A 45 7.63 17.53 3.62
CA GLU A 45 8.88 18.21 3.22
C GLU A 45 8.91 18.46 1.70
N TYR A 46 8.56 17.44 0.92
CA TYR A 46 8.43 17.53 -0.53
C TYR A 46 7.46 18.65 -0.95
N ALA A 47 6.25 18.68 -0.37
CA ALA A 47 5.24 19.68 -0.72
C ALA A 47 5.69 21.11 -0.37
N LYS A 48 6.44 21.30 0.72
CA LYS A 48 7.02 22.60 1.10
C LYS A 48 8.10 23.06 0.12
N LEU A 49 8.97 22.15 -0.31
CA LEU A 49 10.11 22.45 -1.18
C LEU A 49 9.67 22.73 -2.63
N TYR A 50 8.87 21.83 -3.20
CA TYR A 50 8.51 21.87 -4.62
C TYR A 50 7.21 22.64 -4.90
N LYS A 51 6.36 22.83 -3.90
CA LYS A 51 5.08 23.57 -3.99
C LYS A 51 4.22 23.15 -5.21
N PRO A 52 3.94 21.84 -5.37
CA PRO A 52 3.10 21.33 -6.47
C PRO A 52 1.75 22.03 -6.51
N GLN A 53 1.22 22.29 -7.71
CA GLN A 53 -0.02 23.06 -7.89
C GLN A 53 -1.21 22.17 -8.23
N GLU A 54 -1.04 21.30 -9.22
CA GLU A 54 -2.14 20.51 -9.76
C GLU A 54 -1.99 19.03 -9.46
N TRP A 55 -0.79 18.46 -9.64
CA TRP A 55 -0.47 17.07 -9.31
C TRP A 55 0.55 17.03 -8.18
N LEU A 56 0.45 16.02 -7.32
CA LEU A 56 1.40 15.83 -6.23
C LEU A 56 2.82 15.61 -6.78
N PHE A 57 2.97 14.91 -7.90
CA PHE A 57 4.28 14.67 -8.52
C PHE A 57 4.33 15.32 -9.90
N GLU A 58 5.04 16.44 -9.99
CA GLU A 58 5.16 17.27 -11.18
C GLU A 58 6.61 17.31 -11.70
N ARG A 59 6.80 17.21 -13.02
CA ARG A 59 8.10 17.38 -13.67
C ARG A 59 8.45 18.86 -13.77
N TYR A 60 7.49 19.63 -14.28
CA TYR A 60 7.46 21.09 -14.26
C TYR A 60 6.10 21.51 -13.71
N LYS A 61 5.96 22.79 -13.35
CA LYS A 61 4.69 23.30 -12.80
C LYS A 61 3.53 22.96 -13.74
N GLY A 62 2.57 22.19 -13.26
CA GLY A 62 1.41 21.77 -14.04
C GLY A 62 1.69 20.69 -15.10
N GLU A 63 2.83 19.99 -15.06
CA GLU A 63 3.08 18.80 -15.88
C GLU A 63 3.27 17.58 -14.96
N PRO A 64 2.36 16.59 -14.97
CA PRO A 64 2.48 15.41 -14.11
C PRO A 64 3.68 14.55 -14.53
N PHE A 65 4.19 13.77 -13.57
CA PHE A 65 5.10 12.68 -13.92
C PHE A 65 4.46 11.70 -14.91
N THR A 66 5.31 11.08 -15.74
CA THR A 66 4.90 9.98 -16.61
C THR A 66 5.27 8.63 -15.98
N GLU A 67 4.61 7.56 -16.44
CA GLU A 67 4.92 6.20 -15.99
C GLU A 67 6.39 5.82 -16.28
N SER A 68 6.95 6.34 -17.38
CA SER A 68 8.35 6.13 -17.74
C SER A 68 9.30 6.74 -16.71
N ILE A 69 9.01 7.95 -16.21
CA ILE A 69 9.81 8.60 -15.15
C ILE A 69 9.80 7.75 -13.88
N VAL A 70 8.62 7.31 -13.43
CA VAL A 70 8.49 6.50 -12.21
C VAL A 70 9.21 5.16 -12.38
N SER A 71 9.03 4.49 -13.51
CA SER A 71 9.67 3.20 -13.80
C SER A 71 11.19 3.30 -13.88
N LYS A 72 11.71 4.37 -14.51
CA LYS A 72 13.14 4.65 -14.56
C LYS A 72 13.71 4.91 -13.16
N LYS A 73 13.07 5.78 -12.38
CA LYS A 73 13.50 6.08 -11.01
C LYS A 73 13.46 4.86 -10.09
N LEU A 74 12.46 4.02 -10.23
CA LEU A 74 12.37 2.76 -9.49
C LEU A 74 13.49 1.78 -9.87
N LYS A 75 13.83 1.70 -11.16
CA LYS A 75 14.95 0.86 -11.63
C LYS A 75 16.30 1.37 -11.13
N GLU A 76 16.51 2.69 -11.13
CA GLU A 76 17.70 3.33 -10.57
C GLU A 76 17.83 3.00 -9.07
N ALA A 77 16.77 3.22 -8.29
CA ALA A 77 16.76 2.91 -6.85
C ALA A 77 17.00 1.41 -6.56
N ALA A 78 16.41 0.51 -7.36
CA ALA A 78 16.64 -0.93 -7.22
C ALA A 78 18.11 -1.30 -7.48
N LYS A 79 18.74 -0.68 -8.50
CA LYS A 79 20.15 -0.89 -8.82
C LYS A 79 21.05 -0.38 -7.69
N GLU A 80 20.79 0.82 -7.17
CA GLU A 80 21.53 1.40 -6.04
C GLU A 80 21.42 0.55 -4.77
N ALA A 81 20.26 -0.07 -4.55
CA ALA A 81 20.03 -1.01 -3.44
C ALA A 81 20.61 -2.43 -3.68
N GLY A 82 21.29 -2.69 -4.80
CA GLY A 82 21.86 -4.00 -5.12
C GLY A 82 20.82 -5.08 -5.47
N ILE A 83 19.58 -4.69 -5.80
CA ILE A 83 18.51 -5.64 -6.13
C ILE A 83 18.68 -6.10 -7.58
N THR A 84 18.98 -7.38 -7.75
CA THR A 84 19.18 -8.02 -9.06
C THR A 84 17.88 -8.42 -9.75
N LYS A 85 16.80 -8.60 -8.98
CA LYS A 85 15.47 -8.94 -9.51
C LYS A 85 14.85 -7.74 -10.21
N ARG A 86 14.04 -7.99 -11.24
CA ARG A 86 13.29 -6.93 -11.94
C ARG A 86 12.24 -6.31 -11.01
N VAL A 87 12.38 -5.02 -10.71
CA VAL A 87 11.44 -4.24 -9.89
C VAL A 87 10.56 -3.36 -10.77
N TYR A 88 9.25 -3.36 -10.49
CA TYR A 88 8.25 -2.54 -11.19
C TYR A 88 7.06 -2.23 -10.25
N PRO A 89 6.25 -1.19 -10.51
CA PRO A 89 5.22 -0.74 -9.57
C PRO A 89 4.19 -1.80 -9.17
N HIS A 90 3.81 -2.68 -10.09
CA HIS A 90 2.88 -3.77 -9.79
C HIS A 90 3.49 -4.82 -8.85
N LEU A 91 4.80 -5.09 -8.95
CA LEU A 91 5.50 -5.97 -8.00
C LEU A 91 5.48 -5.38 -6.59
N LEU A 92 5.82 -4.09 -6.42
CA LEU A 92 5.78 -3.43 -5.12
C LEU A 92 4.39 -3.50 -4.47
N ARG A 93 3.35 -3.33 -5.28
CA ARG A 93 1.96 -3.47 -4.82
C ARG A 93 1.64 -4.89 -4.37
N HIS A 94 2.15 -5.90 -5.07
CA HIS A 94 1.96 -7.29 -4.68
C HIS A 94 2.68 -7.57 -3.36
N SER A 95 3.96 -7.18 -3.24
CA SER A 95 4.73 -7.31 -1.99
C SER A 95 4.05 -6.62 -0.80
N PHE A 96 3.51 -5.41 -0.98
CA PHE A 96 2.76 -4.71 0.06
C PHE A 96 1.56 -5.54 0.56
N ALA A 97 0.79 -6.12 -0.36
CA ALA A 97 -0.37 -6.92 -0.01
C ALA A 97 0.00 -8.23 0.69
N THR A 98 1.02 -8.92 0.18
CA THR A 98 1.56 -10.13 0.79
C THR A 98 2.01 -9.86 2.23
N HIS A 99 2.79 -8.81 2.48
CA HIS A 99 3.22 -8.45 3.83
C HIS A 99 2.05 -8.17 4.78
N LEU A 100 0.98 -7.50 4.32
CA LEU A 100 -0.20 -7.28 5.15
C LEU A 100 -0.88 -8.59 5.54
N ILE A 101 -0.99 -9.54 4.61
CA ILE A 101 -1.60 -10.85 4.87
C ILE A 101 -0.73 -11.68 5.80
N GLU A 102 0.59 -11.66 5.59
CA GLU A 102 1.56 -12.34 6.46
C GLU A 102 1.55 -11.79 7.89
N GLN A 103 1.17 -10.52 8.06
CA GLN A 103 0.93 -9.88 9.36
C GLN A 103 -0.46 -10.18 9.95
N GLY A 104 -1.26 -11.04 9.32
CA GLY A 104 -2.60 -11.40 9.77
C GLY A 104 -3.68 -10.36 9.46
N THR A 105 -3.42 -9.40 8.57
CA THR A 105 -4.45 -8.42 8.18
C THR A 105 -5.57 -9.11 7.42
N ASP A 106 -6.82 -8.84 7.82
CA ASP A 106 -8.01 -9.38 7.17
C ASP A 106 -8.00 -9.09 5.65
N LEU A 107 -8.24 -10.13 4.86
CA LEU A 107 -8.21 -10.08 3.40
C LEU A 107 -9.19 -9.06 2.81
N LYS A 108 -10.34 -8.82 3.47
CA LYS A 108 -11.31 -7.79 3.11
C LYS A 108 -10.70 -6.40 3.24
N ILE A 109 -9.96 -6.14 4.33
CA ILE A 109 -9.25 -4.87 4.55
C ILE A 109 -8.17 -4.69 3.48
N VAL A 110 -7.36 -5.74 3.21
CA VAL A 110 -6.33 -5.69 2.17
C VAL A 110 -6.93 -5.37 0.80
N LYS A 111 -8.06 -6.00 0.44
CA LYS A 111 -8.77 -5.72 -0.82
C LYS A 111 -9.26 -4.30 -0.92
N GLU A 112 -9.77 -3.74 0.18
CA GLU A 112 -10.24 -2.36 0.25
C GLU A 112 -9.07 -1.38 0.02
N LEU A 113 -7.96 -1.54 0.75
CA LEU A 113 -6.76 -0.70 0.60
C LEU A 113 -6.23 -0.71 -0.84
N LEU A 114 -6.22 -1.89 -1.46
CA LEU A 114 -5.78 -2.06 -2.83
C LEU A 114 -6.80 -1.53 -3.85
N GLY A 115 -8.10 -1.56 -3.57
CA GLY A 115 -9.14 -1.19 -4.54
C GLY A 115 -9.28 -2.23 -5.66
N HIS A 116 -9.42 -3.52 -5.28
CA HIS A 116 -9.67 -4.63 -6.19
C HIS A 116 -11.17 -4.96 -6.29
N ASN A 117 -11.80 -4.69 -7.44
CA ASN A 117 -13.23 -5.00 -7.68
C ASN A 117 -13.52 -6.44 -8.13
N GLN A 118 -12.50 -7.27 -8.38
CA GLN A 118 -12.70 -8.66 -8.83
C GLN A 118 -11.87 -9.62 -7.99
N LEU A 119 -12.47 -10.77 -7.65
CA LEU A 119 -11.93 -11.81 -6.79
C LEU A 119 -10.73 -12.57 -7.39
N LYS A 120 -10.50 -12.54 -8.71
CA LYS A 120 -9.37 -13.27 -9.33
C LYS A 120 -7.97 -12.82 -8.86
N THR A 121 -7.78 -11.55 -8.45
CA THR A 121 -6.51 -11.12 -7.81
C THR A 121 -6.47 -11.41 -6.31
N THR A 122 -7.58 -11.87 -5.74
CA THR A 122 -7.71 -12.30 -4.34
C THR A 122 -7.30 -13.76 -4.16
N GLU A 123 -7.51 -14.62 -5.17
CA GLU A 123 -7.13 -16.04 -5.12
C GLU A 123 -5.62 -16.24 -4.84
N MET A 124 -4.76 -15.41 -5.43
CA MET A 124 -3.31 -15.41 -5.13
C MET A 124 -3.01 -15.10 -3.65
N TYR A 125 -3.83 -14.27 -3.02
CA TYR A 125 -3.70 -13.93 -1.59
C TYR A 125 -4.27 -15.02 -0.67
N VAL A 126 -5.27 -15.77 -1.13
CA VAL A 126 -5.81 -16.93 -0.39
C VAL A 126 -4.74 -18.00 -0.21
N HIS A 127 -3.92 -18.28 -1.24
CA HIS A 127 -2.80 -19.21 -1.10
C HIS A 127 -1.77 -18.78 -0.03
N ILE A 128 -1.54 -17.48 0.09
CA ILE A 128 -0.65 -16.94 1.13
C ILE A 128 -1.31 -17.09 2.50
N ALA A 129 -2.59 -16.72 2.64
CA ALA A 129 -3.35 -16.89 3.88
C ALA A 129 -3.47 -18.38 4.31
N ASP A 130 -3.58 -19.30 3.36
CA ASP A 130 -3.60 -20.75 3.61
C ASP A 130 -2.32 -21.23 4.29
N THR A 131 -1.18 -20.56 4.05
CA THR A 131 0.08 -20.85 4.74
C THR A 131 0.01 -20.53 6.24
N PHE A 132 -0.88 -19.63 6.66
CA PHE A 132 -1.09 -19.22 8.05
C PHE A 132 -2.22 -19.98 8.75
N LYS A 133 -2.90 -20.92 8.08
CA LYS A 133 -3.99 -21.70 8.72
C LYS A 133 -3.54 -22.43 9.99
N SER A 134 -2.28 -22.84 10.06
CA SER A 134 -1.71 -23.52 11.23
C SER A 134 -1.51 -22.60 12.45
N SER A 135 -1.49 -21.28 12.27
CA SER A 135 -1.36 -20.31 13.38
C SER A 135 -2.69 -19.71 13.83
N ILE A 136 -3.82 -20.14 13.24
CA ILE A 136 -5.16 -19.71 13.65
C ILE A 136 -5.57 -20.59 14.84
N ARG A 137 -5.68 -19.99 16.03
CA ARG A 137 -6.26 -20.65 17.19
C ARG A 137 -7.72 -20.98 16.94
N THR A 138 -8.11 -22.20 17.29
CA THR A 138 -9.50 -22.61 17.26
C THR A 138 -10.24 -22.02 18.46
N PRO A 139 -11.57 -21.85 18.39
CA PRO A 139 -12.36 -21.46 19.56
C PRO A 139 -12.17 -22.40 20.75
N LEU A 140 -11.85 -23.69 20.49
CA LEU A 140 -11.57 -24.64 21.55
C LEU A 140 -10.19 -24.40 22.19
N ASP A 141 -9.19 -24.00 21.42
CA ASP A 141 -7.87 -23.60 21.95
C ASP A 141 -8.00 -22.37 22.86
N ASP A 142 -8.80 -21.38 22.46
CA ASP A 142 -9.05 -20.18 23.29
C ASP A 142 -9.80 -20.52 24.59
N ILE A 143 -10.73 -21.48 24.54
CA ILE A 143 -11.48 -21.95 25.72
C ILE A 143 -10.60 -22.81 26.65
N LEU A 144 -9.72 -23.65 26.10
CA LEU A 144 -8.93 -24.59 26.89
C LEU A 144 -7.57 -24.03 27.36
N GLU A 145 -7.01 -23.04 26.65
CA GLU A 145 -5.71 -22.43 26.97
C GLU A 145 -5.84 -21.03 27.62
N GLY A 146 -7.04 -20.43 27.62
CA GLY A 146 -7.31 -19.09 28.16
C GLY A 146 -7.18 -18.95 29.69
N ASP A 147 -7.08 -20.07 30.42
CA ASP A 147 -7.05 -20.09 31.90
C ASP A 147 -5.63 -20.17 32.52
N ASN A 148 -4.55 -20.18 31.71
CA ASN A 148 -3.18 -20.39 32.22
C ASN A 148 -2.32 -19.14 32.42
N GLU A 149 -2.85 -17.92 32.26
CA GLU A 149 -2.08 -16.67 32.46
C GLU A 149 -2.44 -15.84 33.70
N ILE A 150 -3.24 -16.35 34.63
CA ILE A 150 -3.43 -15.73 35.96
C ILE A 150 -2.78 -16.58 37.05
N VAL A 151 -1.43 -16.67 37.06
CA VAL A 151 -0.59 -16.62 38.28
C VAL A 151 0.87 -16.42 37.82
N LYS A 152 1.35 -15.17 37.88
CA LYS A 152 2.62 -14.78 38.52
C LYS A 152 2.75 -13.27 38.61
#